data_AF-A0A7Y8LCL5-F1
#
_entry.id   AF-A0A7Y8LCL5-F1
#
_cell.length_a   1.000
_cell.length_b   1.000
_cell.length_c   1.000
_cell.angle_alpha   90.00
_cell.angle_beta   90.00
_cell.angle_gamma   90.00
#
_symmetry.space_group_name_H-M   'P 1'
#
loop_
_entity.id
_entity.type
_entity.pdbx_description
1 polymer ?
#
loop_
_entity_poly.entity_id
_entity_poly.type
_entity_poly.pdbx_seq_one_letter_code
_entity_poly.pdbx_strand_id
1 'polypeptide(L)'
;MQSRWNCPKNEPTKWSGRDWERAWQSALRRLNGMPPELVSCAQIHESLTTMDEAFIQGDSRTFEDCLIVLLDHCAELVNRGDHQQWW
;
A
#
# COMPACT_ATOMS: atom_id res chain seq x y z
N MET A 1 -23.94 -31.54 -0.16
CA MET A 1 -22.61 -30.91 -0.02
C MET A 1 -22.67 -29.57 -0.72
N GLN A 2 -22.81 -28.46 0.03
CA GLN A 2 -22.88 -27.12 -0.54
C GLN A 2 -21.46 -26.58 -0.73
N SER A 3 -21.13 -26.24 -1.98
CA SER A 3 -19.85 -25.67 -2.36
C SER A 3 -19.69 -24.27 -1.75
N ARG A 4 -18.69 -24.18 -0.88
CA ARG A 4 -18.33 -23.13 0.07
C ARG A 4 -17.67 -21.92 -0.62
N TRP A 5 -18.27 -21.41 -1.68
CA TRP A 5 -17.86 -20.12 -2.27
C TRP A 5 -18.87 -19.05 -1.88
N ASN A 6 -18.98 -18.83 -0.56
CA ASN A 6 -19.38 -17.51 -0.08
C ASN A 6 -18.17 -16.61 -0.36
N CYS A 7 -18.16 -15.97 -1.53
CA CYS A 7 -17.34 -14.78 -1.71
C CYS A 7 -17.69 -13.85 -0.53
N PRO A 8 -16.72 -13.45 0.32
CA PRO A 8 -17.02 -12.48 1.34
C PRO A 8 -17.55 -11.24 0.62
N LYS A 9 -18.83 -10.95 0.86
CA LYS A 9 -19.46 -9.68 0.52
C LYS A 9 -18.49 -8.63 1.01
N ASN A 10 -18.03 -7.74 0.12
CA ASN A 10 -17.20 -6.59 0.44
C ASN A 10 -17.59 -6.05 1.82
N GLU A 11 -16.81 -6.42 2.85
CA GLU A 11 -16.98 -5.79 4.14
C GLU A 11 -16.70 -4.32 3.87
N PRO A 12 -17.63 -3.41 4.21
CA PRO A 12 -17.35 -1.99 4.03
C PRO A 12 -16.08 -1.73 4.81
N THR A 13 -15.02 -1.34 4.10
CA THR A 13 -13.74 -1.08 4.71
C THR A 13 -13.98 -0.21 5.92
N LYS A 14 -13.45 -0.65 7.07
CA LYS A 14 -13.70 -0.08 8.40
C LYS A 14 -13.37 1.42 8.51
N TRP A 15 -12.77 1.97 7.44
CA TRP A 15 -12.22 3.28 7.26
C TRP A 15 -13.23 4.16 6.53
N SER A 16 -13.55 5.31 7.12
CA SER A 16 -14.24 6.36 6.37
C SER A 16 -13.29 6.93 5.31
N GLY A 17 -13.84 7.59 4.27
CA GLY A 17 -13.00 8.26 3.26
C GLY A 17 -11.99 9.25 3.86
N ARG A 18 -12.30 9.84 5.03
CA ARG A 18 -11.38 10.70 5.80
C ARG A 18 -10.24 9.92 6.47
N ASP A 19 -10.52 8.75 7.02
CA ASP A 19 -9.49 7.89 7.59
C ASP A 19 -8.52 7.45 6.50
N TRP A 20 -9.06 7.21 5.31
CA TRP A 20 -8.33 6.80 4.13
C TRP A 20 -7.42 7.90 3.57
N GLU A 21 -7.95 9.11 3.41
CA GLU A 21 -7.15 10.29 3.03
C GLU A 21 -6.02 10.56 4.03
N ARG A 22 -6.29 10.36 5.33
CA ARG A 22 -5.27 10.51 6.38
C ARG A 22 -4.17 9.44 6.31
N ALA A 23 -4.52 8.19 6.02
CA ALA A 23 -3.54 7.14 5.78
C ALA A 23 -2.70 7.46 4.53
N TRP A 24 -3.33 7.92 3.46
CA TRP A 24 -2.63 8.29 2.23
C TRP A 24 -1.64 9.44 2.44
N GLN A 25 -2.05 10.52 3.10
CA GLN A 25 -1.15 11.62 3.46
C GLN A 25 0.00 11.18 4.39
N SER A 26 -0.21 10.13 5.18
CA SER A 26 0.85 9.56 6.03
C SER A 26 1.80 8.69 5.22
N ALA A 27 1.29 7.89 4.29
CA ALA A 27 2.09 7.11 3.34
C ALA A 27 2.92 8.03 2.45
N LEU A 28 2.32 9.06 1.85
CA LEU A 28 3.02 10.05 1.01
C LEU A 28 4.18 10.74 1.74
N ARG A 29 4.03 11.07 3.03
CA ARG A 29 5.14 11.63 3.81
C ARG A 29 6.31 10.67 3.96
N ARG A 30 6.05 9.38 4.15
CA ARG A 30 7.09 8.34 4.22
C ARG A 30 7.74 8.09 2.86
N LEU A 31 6.95 8.15 1.80
CA LEU A 31 7.42 8.06 0.42
C LEU A 31 8.27 9.25 0.01
N ASN A 32 7.94 10.46 0.46
CA ASN A 32 8.76 11.65 0.22
C ASN A 32 10.13 11.57 0.93
N GLY A 33 10.24 10.80 2.02
CA GLY A 33 11.51 10.52 2.68
C GLY A 33 12.29 9.37 2.04
N MET A 34 11.74 8.72 1.01
CA MET A 34 12.35 7.54 0.40
C MET A 34 13.65 7.90 -0.30
N PRO A 35 14.72 7.09 -0.11
CA PRO A 35 15.95 7.21 -0.87
C PRO A 35 15.67 7.21 -2.38
N PRO A 36 16.27 8.13 -3.16
CA PRO A 36 15.99 8.28 -4.59
C PRO A 36 16.29 7.01 -5.39
N GLU A 37 17.21 6.16 -4.91
CA GLU A 37 17.53 4.87 -5.52
C GLU A 37 16.32 3.93 -5.50
N LEU A 38 15.52 3.98 -4.44
CA LEU A 38 14.32 3.15 -4.28
C LEU A 38 13.12 3.66 -5.07
N VAL A 39 13.07 4.96 -5.37
CA VAL A 39 12.04 5.54 -6.24
C VAL A 39 12.11 4.93 -7.67
N SER A 40 13.30 4.49 -8.08
CA SER A 40 13.51 3.80 -9.36
C SER A 40 13.29 2.29 -9.32
N CYS A 41 12.99 1.71 -8.15
CA CYS A 41 12.68 0.29 -8.04
C CYS A 41 11.32 0.01 -8.68
N ALA A 42 11.30 -0.87 -9.68
CA ALA A 42 10.09 -1.20 -10.43
C ALA A 42 8.94 -1.68 -9.53
N GLN A 43 9.24 -2.46 -8.49
CA GLN A 43 8.23 -2.98 -7.56
C GLN A 43 7.61 -1.89 -6.69
N ILE A 44 8.43 -0.92 -6.25
CA ILE A 44 7.94 0.25 -5.51
C ILE A 44 7.09 1.12 -6.43
N HIS A 45 7.58 1.39 -7.64
CA HIS A 45 6.85 2.20 -8.61
C HIS A 45 5.49 1.60 -8.97
N GLU A 46 5.44 0.30 -9.27
CA GLU A 46 4.21 -0.43 -9.57
C GLU A 46 3.22 -0.36 -8.40
N SER A 47 3.70 -0.61 -7.17
CA SER A 47 2.85 -0.53 -5.97
C SER A 47 2.26 0.88 -5.79
N LEU A 48 3.05 1.93 -6.03
CA LEU A 48 2.59 3.31 -5.95
C LEU A 48 1.56 3.65 -7.02
N THR A 49 1.78 3.21 -8.26
CA THR A 49 0.83 3.42 -9.35
C THR A 49 -0.49 2.71 -9.05
N THR A 50 -0.46 1.45 -8.63
CA THR A 50 -1.68 0.70 -8.29
C THR A 50 -2.42 1.31 -7.11
N MET A 51 -1.69 1.82 -6.10
CA MET A 51 -2.30 2.57 -5.00
C MET A 51 -2.98 3.86 -5.46
N ASP A 52 -2.36 4.64 -6.35
CA ASP A 52 -2.95 5.88 -6.87
C ASP A 52 -4.22 5.58 -7.70
N GLU A 53 -4.18 4.56 -8.56
CA GLU A 53 -5.35 4.12 -9.33
C GLU A 53 -6.48 3.62 -8.42
N ALA A 54 -6.15 2.83 -7.40
CA ALA A 54 -7.11 2.37 -6.40
C ALA A 54 -7.70 3.55 -5.62
N PHE A 55 -6.89 4.57 -5.32
CA PHE A 55 -7.32 5.83 -4.71
C PHE A 55 -8.39 6.55 -5.55
N ILE A 56 -8.08 6.75 -6.83
CA ILE A 56 -8.98 7.41 -7.79
C ILE A 56 -10.29 6.63 -7.96
N GLN A 57 -10.23 5.30 -7.96
CA GLN A 57 -11.41 4.43 -8.16
C GLN A 57 -12.22 4.21 -6.88
N GLY A 58 -11.71 4.63 -5.71
CA GLY A 58 -12.32 4.32 -4.41
C GLY A 58 -12.28 2.84 -4.07
N ASP A 59 -11.33 2.08 -4.65
CA ASP A 59 -11.12 0.66 -4.34
C ASP A 59 -10.23 0.53 -3.12
N SER A 60 -10.87 0.55 -1.96
CA SER A 60 -10.19 0.49 -0.66
C SER A 60 -9.46 -0.82 -0.42
N ARG A 61 -9.93 -1.93 -1.01
CA ARG A 61 -9.30 -3.23 -0.83
C ARG A 61 -7.99 -3.32 -1.59
N THR A 62 -8.00 -2.97 -2.88
CA THR A 62 -6.80 -2.97 -3.71
C THR A 62 -5.74 -2.01 -3.15
N PHE A 63 -6.17 -0.86 -2.65
CA PHE A 63 -5.27 0.09 -1.99
C PHE A 63 -4.62 -0.50 -0.73
N GLU A 64 -5.40 -1.12 0.16
CA GLU A 64 -4.89 -1.73 1.39
C GLU A 64 -3.91 -2.86 1.08
N ASP A 65 -4.23 -3.73 0.13
CA ASP A 65 -3.36 -4.83 -0.31
C ASP A 65 -2.03 -4.29 -0.87
N CYS A 66 -2.05 -3.27 -1.73
CA CYS A 66 -0.84 -2.67 -2.27
C CYS A 66 0.00 -1.93 -1.21
N LEU A 67 -0.65 -1.26 -0.25
CA LEU A 67 0.04 -0.60 0.85
C LEU A 67 0.83 -1.61 1.70
N ILE A 68 0.23 -2.76 2.01
CA ILE A 68 0.88 -3.82 2.78
C ILE A 68 2.11 -4.34 2.02
N VAL A 69 1.95 -4.67 0.74
CA VAL A 69 3.06 -5.16 -0.11
C VAL A 69 4.21 -4.15 -0.17
N LEU A 70 3.89 -2.86 -0.35
CA LEU A 70 4.88 -1.80 -0.37
C LEU A 70 5.65 -1.69 0.95
N LEU A 71 4.96 -1.75 2.08
CA LEU A 71 5.57 -1.68 3.40
C LEU A 71 6.44 -2.91 3.70
N ASP A 72 5.98 -4.11 3.36
CA ASP A 72 6.74 -5.34 3.52
C ASP A 72 8.03 -5.32 2.70
N HIS A 73 7.95 -4.85 1.45
CA HIS A 73 9.12 -4.70 0.60
C HIS A 73 10.13 -3.67 1.15
N CYS A 74 9.65 -2.50 1.61
CA CYS A 74 10.52 -1.51 2.25
C CYS A 74 11.17 -2.05 3.53
N ALA A 75 10.41 -2.77 4.36
CA ALA A 75 10.92 -3.39 5.58
C ALA A 75 11.98 -4.45 5.27
N GLU A 76 11.78 -5.26 4.22
CA GLU A 76 12.75 -6.24 3.77
C GLU A 76 14.07 -5.59 3.35
N LEU A 77 14.03 -4.50 2.58
CA LEU A 77 15.22 -3.74 2.17
C LEU A 77 16.00 -3.19 3.36
N VAL A 78 15.31 -2.69 4.37
CA VAL A 78 15.95 -2.24 5.62
C VAL A 78 16.53 -3.42 6.40
N ASN A 79 15.80 -4.52 6.54
CA ASN A 79 16.23 -5.70 7.29
C ASN A 79 17.45 -6.40 6.66
N ARG A 80 17.59 -6.35 5.33
CA ARG A 80 18.76 -6.86 4.61
C ARG A 80 20.00 -5.98 4.80
N GLY A 81 19.83 -4.76 5.30
CA GLY A 81 20.90 -3.77 5.43
C GLY A 81 21.21 -3.03 4.13
N ASP A 82 20.39 -3.22 3.10
CA ASP A 82 20.55 -2.55 1.80
C ASP A 82 20.26 -1.04 1.93
N HIS A 83 19.37 -0.66 2.84
CA HIS A 83 19.01 0.73 3.11
C HIS A 83 18.83 1.01 4.62
N GLN A 84 19.10 2.26 5.03
CA GLN A 84 18.77 2.74 6.39
C GLN A 84 17.27 3.00 6.51
N GLN A 85 16.68 2.82 7.68
CA GLN A 85 15.29 3.21 7.93
C GLN A 85 15.12 4.73 7.76
N TRP A 86 14.16 5.15 6.92
CA TRP A 86 13.91 6.56 6.59
C TRP A 86 12.52 7.07 7.03
N TRP A 87 11.78 6.25 7.79
CA TRP A 87 10.41 6.53 8.24
C TRP A 87 10.18 6.25 9.72
#